data_AF-A0A957D5V6-F1
#
_entry.id   AF-A0A957D5V6-F1
#
_cell.length_a   1.000
_cell.length_b   1.000
_cell.length_c   1.000
_cell.angle_alpha   90.00
_cell.angle_beta   90.00
_cell.angle_gamma   90.00
#
_symmetry.space_group_name_H-M   'P 1'
#
loop_
_entity.id
_entity.type
_entity.pdbx_description
1 polymer ?
#
loop_
_entity_poly.entity_id
_entity_poly.type
_entity_poly.pdbx_seq_one_letter_code
_entity_poly.pdbx_strand_id
1 'polypeptide(L)' 'MNEDNEIDVNVFLNFLTACMYDEEMWEALVQRMMAGTGFGREKTLEALDAIYRVLMELQPRN' A
#
# COMPACT_ATOMS: atom_id res chain seq x y z
N MET A 1 24.71 8.10 6.84
CA MET A 1 24.15 7.79 5.51
C MET A 1 22.66 7.95 5.63
N ASN A 2 22.13 9.13 5.28
CA ASN A 2 20.69 9.27 5.03
C ASN A 2 20.55 8.95 3.55
N GLU A 3 20.41 7.67 3.26
CA GLU A 3 19.85 7.26 1.98
C GLU A 3 18.38 7.64 2.08
N ASP A 4 18.00 8.70 1.39
CA ASP A 4 16.60 8.98 1.10
C ASP A 4 16.06 7.69 0.46
N ASN A 5 15.35 6.89 1.26
CA ASN A 5 14.66 5.69 0.81
C ASN A 5 13.49 6.16 -0.06
N GLU A 6 13.81 6.58 -1.28
CA GLU A 6 12.86 6.93 -2.30
C GLU A 6 12.14 5.63 -2.66
N ILE A 7 10.91 5.49 -2.18
CA ILE A 7 10.09 4.33 -2.51
C ILE A 7 9.69 4.48 -3.98
N ASP A 8 10.19 3.58 -4.83
CA ASP A 8 9.74 3.48 -6.21
C ASP A 8 8.24 3.18 -6.24
N VAL A 9 7.46 4.11 -6.79
CA VAL A 9 6.01 4.03 -6.95
C VAL A 9 5.59 2.73 -7.63
N ASN A 10 6.36 2.23 -8.60
CA ASN A 10 6.06 0.98 -9.30
C ASN A 10 6.28 -0.23 -8.39
N VAL A 11 7.34 -0.22 -7.58
CA VAL A 11 7.61 -1.30 -6.62
C VAL A 11 6.48 -1.38 -5.61
N PHE A 12 6.04 -0.24 -5.09
CA PHE A 12 4.97 -0.22 -4.10
C PHE A 12 3.61 -0.59 -4.69
N LEU A 13 3.29 -0.15 -5.92
CA LEU A 13 2.08 -0.56 -6.63
C LEU A 13 2.07 -2.06 -6.91
N ASN A 14 3.18 -2.63 -7.37
CA ASN A 14 3.28 -4.06 -7.64
C ASN A 14 3.13 -4.88 -6.35
N PHE A 15 3.72 -4.42 -5.25
CA PHE A 15 3.55 -5.04 -3.94
C PHE A 15 2.10 -5.01 -3.47
N LEU A 16 1.43 -3.85 -3.55
CA LEU A 16 0.01 -3.72 -3.18
C LEU A 16 -0.88 -4.60 -4.05
N THR A 17 -0.65 -4.60 -5.37
CA THR A 17 -1.36 -5.47 -6.31
C THR A 17 -1.20 -6.94 -5.92
N ALA A 18 0.03 -7.39 -5.66
CA ALA A 18 0.30 -8.76 -5.25
C ALA A 18 -0.41 -9.12 -3.93
N CYS A 19 -0.39 -8.23 -2.94
CA CYS A 19 -1.12 -8.43 -1.68
C CYS A 19 -2.62 -8.56 -1.91
N MET A 20 -3.23 -7.80 -2.83
CA MET A 20 -4.68 -7.90 -3.08
C MET A 20 -5.11 -9.25 -3.67
N TYR A 21 -4.19 -10.01 -4.29
CA TYR A 21 -4.46 -11.35 -4.83
C TYR A 21 -4.11 -12.49 -3.84
N ASP A 22 -3.46 -12.17 -2.73
CA ASP A 22 -3.07 -13.12 -1.68
C ASP A 22 -3.72 -12.69 -0.35
N GLU A 23 -4.75 -13.43 0.07
CA GLU A 23 -5.53 -13.10 1.27
C GLU A 23 -4.68 -13.05 2.55
N GLU A 24 -3.67 -13.92 2.69
CA GLU A 24 -2.81 -13.95 3.88
C GLU A 24 -1.89 -12.72 3.92
N MET A 25 -1.30 -12.36 2.78
CA MET A 25 -0.48 -11.16 2.66
C MET A 25 -1.29 -9.88 2.85
N TRP A 26 -2.53 -9.84 2.32
CA TRP A 26 -3.44 -8.72 2.51
C TRP A 26 -3.76 -8.50 3.99
N GLU A 27 -4.14 -9.56 4.71
CA GLU A 27 -4.44 -9.46 6.13
C GLU A 27 -3.22 -9.03 6.95
N ALA A 28 -2.03 -9.55 6.64
CA ALA A 28 -0.80 -9.15 7.29
C ALA A 28 -0.48 -7.66 7.06
N LEU A 29 -0.70 -7.14 5.85
CA LEU A 29 -0.52 -5.73 5.52
C LEU A 29 -1.51 -4.85 6.30
N VAL A 30 -2.80 -5.22 6.31
CA VAL A 30 -3.83 -4.49 7.05
C VAL A 30 -3.50 -4.43 8.53
N GLN A 31 -3.09 -5.55 9.14
CA GLN A 31 -2.71 -5.58 10.55
C GLN A 31 -1.50 -4.68 10.86
N ARG A 32 -0.47 -4.70 10.00
CA ARG A 32 0.70 -3.83 10.15
C ARG A 32 0.35 -2.35 10.03
N MET A 33 -0.50 -2.00 9.08
CA MET A 33 -0.96 -0.62 8.88
C MET A 33 -1.81 -0.14 10.06
N MET A 34 -2.72 -0.98 10.57
CA MET A 34 -3.49 -0.70 11.78
C MET A 34 -2.56 -0.45 12.99
N ALA A 35 -1.55 -1.30 13.18
CA ALA A 35 -0.59 -1.15 14.28
C ALA A 35 0.26 0.12 14.15
N GLY A 36 0.69 0.48 12.93
CA GLY A 36 1.51 1.66 12.68
C GLY A 36 0.76 2.98 12.75
N THR A 37 -0.52 3.00 12.36
CA THR A 37 -1.35 4.22 12.28
C THR A 37 -2.25 4.42 13.51
N GLY A 38 -2.53 3.35 14.26
CA GLY A 38 -3.56 3.34 15.31
C GLY A 38 -4.99 3.40 14.76
N PHE A 39 -5.19 3.26 13.45
CA PHE A 39 -6.51 3.26 12.85
C PHE A 39 -7.23 1.93 13.03
N GLY A 40 -8.56 2.01 13.09
CA GLY A 40 -9.41 0.83 12.96
C GLY A 40 -9.33 0.22 11.56
N ARG A 41 -9.79 -1.02 11.43
CA ARG A 41 -9.73 -1.79 10.18
C ARG A 41 -10.38 -1.06 9.01
N GLU A 42 -11.58 -0.54 9.18
CA GLU A 42 -12.35 0.16 8.13
C GLU A 42 -11.54 1.33 7.53
N LYS A 43 -11.07 2.26 8.38
CA LYS A 43 -10.21 3.37 7.95
C LYS A 43 -8.91 2.93 7.31
N THR A 44 -8.35 1.80 7.75
CA THR A 44 -7.13 1.24 7.16
C THR A 44 -7.38 0.75 5.74
N LEU A 45 -8.51 0.07 5.51
CA LEU A 45 -8.91 -0.38 4.18
C LEU A 45 -9.19 0.80 3.25
N GLU A 46 -9.89 1.83 3.73
CA GLU A 46 -10.12 3.07 2.97
C GLU A 46 -8.81 3.75 2.58
N ALA A 47 -7.85 3.84 3.50
CA ALA A 47 -6.54 4.43 3.24
C ALA A 47 -5.74 3.62 2.20
N LEU A 48 -5.76 2.28 2.31
CA LEU A 48 -5.08 1.40 1.36
C LEU A 48 -5.71 1.50 -0.04
N ASP A 49 -7.04 1.56 -0.16
CA ASP A 49 -7.72 1.77 -1.45
C ASP A 49 -7.37 3.14 -2.05
N ALA A 50 -7.37 4.20 -1.23
CA ALA A 50 -7.00 5.54 -1.69
C ALA A 50 -5.55 5.59 -2.19
N ILE A 51 -4.62 4.98 -1.45
CA ILE A 51 -3.21 4.85 -1.85
C ILE A 51 -3.10 4.11 -3.18
N TYR A 52 -3.76 2.96 -3.31
CA TYR A 52 -3.74 2.17 -4.53
C TYR A 52 -4.22 2.96 -5.75
N ARG A 53 -5.33 3.71 -5.62
CA ARG A 53 -5.85 4.59 -6.68
C ARG A 53 -4.86 5.67 -7.08
N VAL A 54 -4.25 6.34 -6.12
CA VAL A 54 -3.24 7.39 -6.40
C VAL A 54 -2.04 6.79 -7.12
N LEU A 55 -1.54 5.62 -6.69
CA LEU A 55 -0.42 4.95 -7.35
C LEU A 55 -0.76 4.54 -8.79
N MET A 56 -1.99 4.07 -9.03
CA MET A 56 -2.48 3.77 -10.38
C MET A 56 -2.56 5.02 -11.27
N GLU A 57 -2.91 6.18 -10.72
CA GLU A 57 -2.94 7.46 -11.47
C GLU A 57 -1.55 7.99 -11.80
N LEU A 58 -0.56 7.70 -10.93
CA LEU A 58 0.83 8.08 -11.12
C LEU A 58 1.56 7.18 -12.15
N GLN A 59 0.96 6.06 -12.56
CA GLN A 59 1.52 5.24 -13.63
C GLN A 59 1.58 6.06 -14.93
N PRO A 60 2.74 6.11 -15.62
CA PRO A 60 2.84 6.79 -16.90
C PRO A 60 1.86 6.14 -17.89
N ARG A 61 0.92 6.95 -18.42
CA ARG A 61 0.06 6.53 -19.52
C ARG A 61 0.93 6.39 -20.76
N ASN A 62 1.21 5.15 -21.17
CA ASN A 62 1.79 4.85 -22.48
C ASN A 62 0.91 5.38 -23.62
#